data_AF-A0A4U0P6A0-F1
#
_entry.id   AF-A0A4U0P6A0-F1
#
_cell.length_a   1.000
_cell.length_b   1.000
_cell.length_c   1.000
_cell.angle_alpha   90.00
_cell.angle_beta   90.00
_cell.angle_gamma   90.00
#
_symmetry.space_group_name_H-M   'P 1'
#
loop_
_entity.id
_entity.type
_entity.pdbx_description
1 polymer ?
#
loop_
_entity_poly.entity_id
_entity_poly.type
_entity_poly.pdbx_seq_one_letter_code
_entity_poly.pdbx_strand_id
1 'polypeptide(L)'
;MKICVECFDEIHSFDSYIGKIEADRHDTYVYFFNIGVSKHLLNPDDEMKYVDRAILVFQNVLTIIENYETEVVKEGFKVYYFGGLDLKFKVHKEFQVVCEKAYLNIPDDFRISKNMWDPYIMNNDVVNSFLEGK
;
A
#
# COMPACT_ATOMS: atom_id res chain seq x y z
N MET A 1 -18.22 -5.02 -0.65
CA MET A 1 -17.48 -6.27 -0.58
C MET A 1 -16.00 -6.00 -0.79
N LYS A 2 -15.28 -5.71 0.30
CA LYS A 2 -13.84 -5.45 0.26
C LYS A 2 -13.12 -6.65 -0.37
N ILE A 3 -12.32 -6.41 -1.41
CA ILE A 3 -11.49 -7.45 -2.02
C ILE A 3 -10.18 -7.49 -1.22
N CYS A 4 -9.91 -8.62 -0.57
CA CYS A 4 -8.59 -8.91 0.01
C CYS A 4 -7.79 -9.76 -0.98
N VAL A 5 -6.61 -9.29 -1.37
CA VAL A 5 -5.69 -10.03 -2.25
C VAL A 5 -4.37 -10.29 -1.53
N GLU A 6 -4.01 -11.56 -1.36
CA GLU A 6 -2.80 -12.00 -0.64
C GLU A 6 -1.52 -11.98 -1.53
N CYS A 7 -1.62 -11.58 -2.80
CA CYS A 7 -0.51 -11.55 -3.76
C CYS A 7 0.35 -10.28 -3.61
N PHE A 8 1.08 -10.14 -2.50
CA PHE A 8 1.91 -8.95 -2.25
C PHE A 8 3.08 -8.79 -3.24
N ASP A 9 3.61 -9.89 -3.78
CA ASP A 9 4.78 -9.87 -4.68
C ASP A 9 4.52 -9.20 -6.04
N GLU A 10 3.25 -9.05 -6.42
CA GLU A 10 2.80 -8.45 -7.69
C GLU A 10 2.38 -6.97 -7.52
N ILE A 11 2.66 -6.40 -6.33
CA ILE A 11 2.33 -5.02 -5.95
C ILE A 11 3.58 -4.14 -6.06
N HIS A 12 3.41 -2.98 -6.68
CA HIS A 12 4.46 -1.98 -6.86
C HIS A 12 4.03 -0.66 -6.23
N SER A 13 4.64 -0.31 -5.09
CA SER A 13 4.25 0.86 -4.29
C SER A 13 5.20 2.06 -4.39
N PHE A 14 6.44 1.89 -4.89
CA PHE A 14 7.46 2.96 -4.84
C PHE A 14 7.07 4.23 -5.60
N ASP A 15 6.34 4.12 -6.71
CA ASP A 15 5.85 5.31 -7.43
C ASP A 15 4.52 5.84 -6.86
N SER A 16 3.96 5.17 -5.87
CA SER A 16 2.67 5.51 -5.26
C SER A 16 2.79 6.66 -4.26
N TYR A 17 1.64 7.21 -3.89
CA TYR A 17 1.54 8.16 -2.80
C TYR A 17 1.09 7.48 -1.51
N ILE A 18 1.78 7.80 -0.42
CA ILE A 18 1.46 7.30 0.93
C ILE A 18 0.54 8.29 1.62
N GLY A 19 -0.53 7.76 2.20
CA GLY A 19 -1.52 8.51 2.97
C GLY A 19 -1.35 8.35 4.46
N LYS A 20 -2.48 8.16 5.14
CA LYS A 20 -2.47 7.83 6.55
C LYS A 20 -1.80 6.47 6.77
N ILE A 21 -1.08 6.36 7.87
CA ILE A 21 -0.64 5.09 8.44
C ILE A 21 -1.36 4.95 9.77
N GLU A 22 -2.14 3.88 9.92
CA GLU A 22 -2.82 3.54 11.16
C GLU A 22 -2.21 2.25 11.70
N ALA A 23 -1.96 2.21 13.00
CA ALA A 23 -1.50 1.00 13.67
C ALA A 23 -2.35 0.79 14.92
N ASP A 24 -2.77 -0.46 15.14
CA ASP A 24 -3.32 -0.89 16.41
C ASP A 24 -2.28 -1.75 17.17
N ARG A 25 -2.71 -2.58 18.13
CA ARG A 25 -1.79 -3.39 18.93
C ARG A 25 -1.02 -4.43 18.10
N HIS A 26 -1.58 -4.88 16.98
CA HIS A 26 -1.01 -5.98 16.20
C HIS A 26 -1.00 -5.70 14.71
N ASP A 27 -1.90 -4.87 14.19
CA ASP A 27 -2.05 -4.69 12.76
C ASP A 27 -1.69 -3.26 12.33
N THR A 28 -1.16 -3.14 11.12
CA THR A 28 -0.82 -1.87 10.49
C THR A 28 -1.54 -1.74 9.16
N TYR A 29 -2.12 -0.56 8.93
CA TYR A 29 -2.87 -0.20 7.75
C TYR A 29 -2.20 1.00 7.10
N VAL A 30 -1.76 0.84 5.86
CA VAL A 30 -1.11 1.91 5.09
C VAL A 30 -1.98 2.23 3.90
N TYR A 31 -2.50 3.45 3.87
CA TYR A 31 -3.33 3.91 2.77
C TYR A 31 -2.42 4.32 1.62
N PHE A 32 -2.71 3.81 0.43
CA PHE A 32 -2.01 4.11 -0.81
C PHE A 32 -2.90 4.66 -1.92
N PHE A 33 -2.29 5.54 -2.71
CA PHE A 33 -2.83 6.05 -3.96
C PHE A 33 -1.86 5.74 -5.09
N ASN A 34 -2.33 5.26 -6.26
CA ASN A 34 -1.48 4.77 -7.36
C ASN A 34 -0.69 3.48 -7.06
N ILE A 35 -1.27 2.49 -6.39
CA ILE A 35 -0.61 1.17 -6.31
C ILE A 35 -0.50 0.58 -7.71
N GLY A 36 0.73 0.29 -8.14
CA GLY A 36 1.01 -0.44 -9.36
C GLY A 36 0.70 -1.92 -9.19
N VAL A 37 0.04 -2.51 -10.17
CA VAL A 37 -0.24 -3.95 -10.25
C VAL A 37 0.06 -4.46 -11.66
N SER A 38 0.75 -5.59 -11.74
CA SER A 38 1.01 -6.32 -13.00
C SER A 38 1.03 -7.80 -12.72
N LYS A 39 0.51 -8.63 -13.64
CA LYS A 39 0.30 -10.08 -13.41
C LYS A 39 -0.52 -10.40 -12.15
N HIS A 40 -1.32 -9.45 -11.68
CA HIS A 40 -2.07 -9.52 -10.43
C HIS A 40 -3.52 -9.89 -10.69
N LEU A 41 -4.25 -10.39 -9.68
CA LEU A 41 -5.68 -10.72 -9.83
C LEU A 41 -6.53 -9.55 -10.36
N LEU A 42 -6.14 -8.32 -10.00
CA LEU A 42 -6.81 -7.08 -10.45
C LEU A 42 -6.38 -6.63 -11.86
N ASN A 43 -5.23 -7.10 -12.32
CA ASN A 43 -4.66 -6.80 -13.61
C ASN A 43 -3.84 -8.01 -14.09
N PRO A 44 -4.49 -8.99 -14.74
CA PRO A 44 -3.80 -10.20 -15.20
C PRO A 44 -2.78 -9.94 -16.32
N ASP A 45 -2.80 -8.75 -16.91
CA ASP A 45 -1.87 -8.34 -17.96
C ASP A 45 -0.46 -8.11 -17.39
N ASP A 46 0.55 -8.31 -18.24
CA ASP A 46 1.96 -8.00 -17.94
C ASP A 46 2.25 -6.49 -17.88
N GLU A 47 1.38 -5.66 -18.45
CA GLU A 47 1.52 -4.21 -18.42
C GLU A 47 1.14 -3.64 -17.05
N MET A 48 1.96 -2.75 -16.50
CA MET A 48 1.67 -2.04 -15.26
C MET A 48 0.39 -1.21 -15.39
N LYS A 49 -0.49 -1.33 -14.39
CA LYS A 49 -1.64 -0.44 -14.20
C LYS A 49 -1.71 0.03 -12.76
N TYR A 50 -2.35 1.16 -12.53
CA TYR A 50 -2.40 1.86 -11.26
C TYR A 50 -3.82 1.82 -10.70
N VAL A 51 -3.96 1.19 -9.53
CA VAL A 51 -5.16 1.27 -8.71
C VAL A 51 -5.22 2.65 -8.09
N ASP A 52 -6.38 3.32 -8.20
CA ASP A 52 -6.54 4.65 -7.64
C ASP A 52 -6.34 4.63 -6.13
N ARG A 53 -7.12 3.83 -5.39
CA ARG A 53 -7.07 3.73 -3.92
C ARG A 53 -6.89 2.31 -3.46
N ALA A 54 -6.00 2.09 -2.51
CA ALA A 54 -5.85 0.81 -1.84
C ALA A 54 -5.32 0.97 -0.41
N ILE A 55 -5.42 -0.08 0.39
CA ILE A 55 -4.87 -0.16 1.73
C ILE A 55 -3.99 -1.40 1.79
N LEU A 56 -2.70 -1.24 2.08
CA LEU A 56 -1.86 -2.36 2.48
C LEU A 56 -2.12 -2.66 3.95
N VAL A 57 -2.50 -3.91 4.23
CA VAL A 57 -2.77 -4.39 5.58
C VAL A 57 -1.69 -5.39 5.95
N PHE A 58 -1.02 -5.14 7.08
CA PHE A 58 -0.02 -6.01 7.67
C PHE A 58 -0.57 -6.55 8.99
N GLN A 59 -0.73 -7.86 9.11
CA GLN A 59 -1.29 -8.50 10.29
C GLN A 59 -0.22 -9.08 11.20
N ASN A 60 -0.42 -8.93 12.51
CA ASN A 60 0.53 -9.38 13.52
C ASN A 60 1.95 -8.87 13.24
N VAL A 61 2.09 -7.55 13.13
CA VAL A 61 3.35 -6.84 12.92
C VAL A 61 4.25 -7.00 14.13
N LEU A 62 5.46 -7.48 13.88
CA LEU A 62 6.54 -7.56 14.86
C LEU A 62 7.35 -6.26 14.90
N THR A 63 7.69 -5.71 13.72
CA THR A 63 8.46 -4.46 13.61
C THR A 63 8.17 -3.75 12.29
N ILE A 64 8.41 -2.44 12.29
CA ILE A 64 8.43 -1.55 11.12
C ILE A 64 9.73 -0.77 11.18
N ILE A 65 10.50 -0.82 10.09
CA ILE A 65 11.80 -0.16 9.98
C ILE A 65 11.75 0.80 8.81
N GLU A 66 12.17 2.04 9.03
CA GLU A 66 12.41 3.01 7.97
C GLU A 66 13.88 2.91 7.51
N ASN A 67 14.13 3.06 6.20
CA ASN A 67 15.47 3.07 5.57
C ASN A 67 16.24 1.73 5.55
N TYR A 68 15.51 0.60 5.52
CA TYR A 68 16.03 -0.76 5.32
C TYR A 68 17.24 -1.14 6.21
N GLU A 69 16.96 -1.70 7.38
CA GLU A 69 17.94 -2.50 8.10
C GLU A 69 17.58 -3.98 7.98
N THR A 70 18.56 -4.80 7.60
CA THR A 70 18.34 -6.25 7.46
C THR A 70 18.09 -6.86 8.83
N GLU A 71 16.88 -7.32 9.10
CA GLU A 71 16.54 -8.03 10.34
C GLU A 71 16.50 -9.55 10.16
N VAL A 72 16.78 -10.27 11.25
CA VAL A 72 16.62 -11.72 11.33
C VAL A 72 15.14 -12.05 11.45
N VAL A 73 14.59 -12.71 10.44
CA VAL A 73 13.19 -13.12 10.39
C VAL A 73 12.95 -14.28 11.36
N LYS A 74 11.97 -14.13 12.26
CA LYS A 74 11.49 -15.23 13.12
C LYS A 74 10.63 -16.20 12.32
N GLU A 75 10.60 -17.47 12.73
CA GLU A 75 9.70 -18.47 12.14
C GLU A 75 8.23 -17.99 12.22
N GLY A 76 7.49 -18.13 11.13
CA GLY A 76 6.10 -17.66 11.00
C GLY A 76 5.94 -16.19 10.56
N PHE A 77 7.02 -15.43 10.45
CA PHE A 77 6.99 -14.04 9.96
C PHE A 77 7.60 -13.93 8.57
N LYS A 78 7.19 -12.90 7.83
CA LYS A 78 7.70 -12.52 6.51
C LYS A 78 8.10 -11.05 6.51
N VAL A 79 9.03 -10.71 5.63
CA VAL A 79 9.47 -9.33 5.41
C VAL A 79 8.81 -8.80 4.15
N TYR A 80 8.14 -7.67 4.28
CA TYR A 80 7.52 -6.96 3.17
C TYR A 80 8.15 -5.59 3.03
N TYR A 81 8.39 -5.19 1.79
CA TYR A 81 8.97 -3.91 1.44
C TYR A 81 7.93 -3.07 0.72
N PHE A 82 7.78 -1.82 1.14
CA PHE A 82 6.96 -0.86 0.43
C PHE A 82 7.53 0.55 0.59
N GLY A 83 7.21 1.42 -0.34
CA GLY A 83 7.61 2.81 -0.27
C GLY A 83 6.66 3.69 -1.03
N GLY A 84 6.99 4.96 -1.17
CA GLY A 84 6.18 5.93 -1.89
C GLY A 84 6.39 7.36 -1.41
N LEU A 85 5.75 8.30 -2.11
CA LEU A 85 5.79 9.72 -1.78
C LEU A 85 4.73 10.05 -0.73
N ASP A 86 5.15 10.45 0.47
CA ASP A 86 4.25 10.96 1.49
C ASP A 86 3.58 12.24 1.00
N LEU A 87 2.26 12.21 0.81
CA LEU A 87 1.50 13.33 0.25
C LEU A 87 1.56 14.59 1.11
N LYS A 88 1.66 14.43 2.43
CA LYS A 88 1.61 15.54 3.38
C LYS A 88 2.96 16.24 3.47
N PHE A 89 4.03 15.46 3.58
CA PHE A 89 5.39 15.98 3.81
C PHE A 89 6.21 16.11 2.53
N LYS A 90 5.75 15.55 1.41
CA LYS A 90 6.43 15.53 0.11
C LYS A 90 7.83 14.93 0.19
N VAL A 91 7.98 13.90 1.03
CA VAL A 91 9.22 13.13 1.17
C VAL A 91 8.95 11.69 0.75
N HIS A 92 9.92 11.09 0.07
CA HIS A 92 9.86 9.67 -0.21
C HIS A 92 10.12 8.90 1.09
N LYS A 93 9.32 7.88 1.36
CA LYS A 93 9.49 6.99 2.50
C LYS A 93 9.57 5.56 2.02
N GLU A 94 10.41 4.79 2.68
CA GLU A 94 10.61 3.39 2.40
C GLU A 94 10.58 2.62 3.72
N PHE A 95 9.82 1.53 3.72
CA PHE A 95 9.51 0.75 4.89
C PHE A 95 9.81 -0.72 4.64
N GLN A 96 10.35 -1.34 5.68
CA GLN A 96 10.41 -2.77 5.83
C GLN A 96 9.48 -3.17 6.98
N VAL A 97 8.54 -4.07 6.74
CA VAL A 97 7.61 -4.57 7.76
C VAL A 97 7.79 -6.06 7.93
N VAL A 98 7.99 -6.48 9.18
CA VAL A 98 8.06 -7.89 9.57
C VAL A 98 6.72 -8.27 10.19
N CYS A 99 5.93 -9.11 9.53
CA CYS A 99 4.58 -9.47 9.98
C CYS A 99 4.22 -10.91 9.56
N GLU A 100 3.13 -11.46 10.10
CA GLU A 100 2.69 -12.81 9.77
C GLU A 100 2.08 -12.87 8.35
N LYS A 101 1.27 -11.86 8.01
CA LYS A 101 0.56 -11.78 6.73
C LYS A 101 0.51 -10.34 6.24
N ALA A 102 0.53 -10.17 4.92
CA ALA A 102 0.22 -8.91 4.27
C ALA A 102 -0.75 -9.14 3.12
N TYR A 103 -1.67 -8.21 2.92
CA TYR A 103 -2.60 -8.23 1.79
C TYR A 103 -3.01 -6.83 1.37
N LEU A 104 -3.47 -6.72 0.14
CA LEU A 104 -4.07 -5.51 -0.42
C LEU A 104 -5.58 -5.54 -0.17
N ASN A 105 -6.09 -4.50 0.47
CA ASN A 105 -7.51 -4.27 0.67
C ASN A 105 -7.96 -3.11 -0.21
N ILE A 106 -8.98 -3.35 -1.04
CA ILE A 106 -9.42 -2.40 -2.05
C ILE A 106 -10.90 -2.06 -1.85
N PRO A 107 -11.27 -0.76 -1.93
CA PRO A 107 -12.66 -0.35 -1.84
C PRO A 107 -13.46 -0.82 -3.06
N ASP A 108 -14.77 -1.04 -2.89
CA ASP A 108 -15.64 -1.59 -3.95
C ASP A 108 -15.70 -0.73 -5.22
N ASP A 109 -15.49 0.58 -5.07
CA ASP A 109 -15.59 1.60 -6.12
C ASP A 109 -14.21 1.99 -6.70
N PHE A 110 -13.20 1.14 -6.50
CA PHE A 110 -11.86 1.40 -7.04
C PHE A 110 -11.85 1.51 -8.56
N ARG A 111 -10.83 2.21 -9.07
CA ARG A 111 -10.57 2.32 -10.50
C ARG A 111 -9.15 1.89 -10.80
N ILE A 112 -8.94 1.36 -11.99
CA ILE A 112 -7.63 0.98 -12.50
C ILE A 112 -7.36 1.71 -13.82
N SER A 113 -6.14 2.21 -13.98
CA SER A 113 -5.74 3.02 -15.14
C SER A 113 -4.34 2.64 -15.60
N LYS A 114 -4.06 2.76 -16.90
CA LYS A 114 -2.68 2.64 -17.42
C LYS A 114 -1.80 3.83 -17.02
N ASN A 115 -2.41 4.97 -16.73
CA ASN A 115 -1.73 6.18 -16.30
C ASN A 115 -1.89 6.37 -14.79
N MET A 116 -0.87 6.90 -14.14
CA MET A 116 -0.99 7.36 -12.76
C MET A 116 -2.06 8.45 -12.64
N TRP A 117 -2.80 8.38 -11.55
CA TRP A 117 -3.78 9.34 -11.11
C TRP A 117 -3.07 10.52 -10.44
N ASP A 118 -3.42 11.76 -10.79
CA ASP A 118 -2.87 12.94 -10.12
C ASP A 118 -3.72 13.31 -8.90
N PRO A 119 -3.25 13.07 -7.66
CA PRO A 119 -4.03 13.36 -6.46
C PRO A 119 -4.35 14.85 -6.31
N TYR A 120 -3.58 15.77 -6.90
CA TYR A 120 -3.84 17.20 -6.80
C TYR A 120 -4.96 17.70 -7.73
N ILE A 121 -5.34 16.90 -8.72
CA ILE A 121 -6.43 17.20 -9.67
C ILE A 121 -7.71 16.44 -9.29
N MET A 122 -7.60 15.46 -8.39
CA MET A 122 -8.73 14.70 -7.91
C MET A 122 -9.58 15.49 -6.92
N ASN A 123 -10.84 15.09 -6.76
CA ASN A 123 -11.75 15.71 -5.81
C ASN A 123 -11.09 15.75 -4.42
N ASN A 124 -11.00 16.94 -3.82
CA ASN A 124 -10.42 17.19 -2.50
C ASN A 124 -10.97 16.23 -1.44
N ASP A 125 -12.24 15.84 -1.52
CA ASP A 125 -12.85 14.90 -0.58
C ASP A 125 -12.17 13.52 -0.62
N VAL A 126 -11.74 13.05 -1.80
CA VAL A 126 -11.05 11.77 -1.97
C VAL A 126 -9.65 11.81 -1.38
N VAL A 127 -8.94 12.93 -1.59
CA VAL A 127 -7.60 13.13 -1.03
C VAL A 127 -7.66 13.30 0.49
N ASN A 128 -8.67 14.02 0.99
CA ASN A 128 -8.85 14.21 2.42
C ASN A 128 -9.27 12.91 3.12
N SER A 129 -10.16 12.12 2.53
CA SER A 129 -10.54 10.83 3.10
C SER A 129 -9.30 9.92 3.24
N PHE A 130 -8.40 9.98 2.28
CA PHE A 130 -7.13 9.25 2.29
C PHE A 130 -6.14 9.71 3.37
N LEU A 131 -6.02 11.02 3.58
CA LEU A 131 -5.20 11.59 4.65
C LEU A 131 -5.81 11.34 6.04
N GLU A 132 -7.14 11.17 6.11
CA GLU A 132 -7.90 10.96 7.35
C GLU A 132 -8.19 9.49 7.66
N GLY A 133 -7.97 8.57 6.72
CA GLY A 133 -8.28 7.14 6.85
C GLY A 133 -9.78 6.84 6.81
N LYS A 134 -10.52 7.52 5.93
CA LYS A 134 -11.98 7.42 5.78
C LYS A 134 -12.39 6.86 4.42
#